data_AF-A0A7W0WWY2-F1
#
_entry.id   AF-A0A7W0WWY2-F1
#
_cell.length_a   1.000
_cell.length_b   1.000
_cell.length_c   1.000
_cell.angle_alpha   90.00
_cell.angle_beta   90.00
_cell.angle_gamma   90.00
#
_symmetry.space_group_name_H-M   'P 1'
#
loop_
_entity.id
_entity.type
_entity.pdbx_description
1 polymer ?
#
loop_
_entity_poly.entity_id
_entity_poly.type
_entity_poly.pdbx_seq_one_letter_code
_entity_poly.pdbx_strand_id
1 'polypeptide(L)'
;TMLRDKRAAYRIEEVTIKDSGDKLGATLGGARIHERFGMNVLALREGSKDYIYNPGPDEKLTVGTTLVVLGSAEQVASLRKEMA
;
A
#
# COMPACT_ATOMS: atom_id res chain seq x y z
N THR A 1 -1.27 -5.65 -25.85
CA THR A 1 -1.90 -4.31 -25.82
C THR A 1 -1.94 -3.82 -24.40
N MET A 2 -1.45 -2.60 -24.12
CA MET A 2 -1.58 -2.02 -22.77
C MET A 2 -3.04 -1.68 -22.48
N LEU A 3 -3.49 -1.95 -21.26
CA LEU A 3 -4.82 -1.58 -20.79
C LEU A 3 -4.94 -0.05 -20.78
N ARG A 4 -5.84 0.51 -21.60
CA ARG A 4 -6.14 1.95 -21.63
C ARG A 4 -7.56 2.16 -21.14
N ASP A 5 -7.70 2.41 -19.84
CA ASP A 5 -8.91 2.98 -19.28
C ASP A 5 -8.81 4.52 -19.32
N LYS A 6 -9.83 5.18 -19.88
CA LYS A 6 -9.90 6.65 -19.95
C LYS A 6 -10.40 7.27 -18.64
N ARG A 7 -10.89 6.48 -17.69
CA ARG A 7 -11.52 6.96 -16.45
C ARG A 7 -10.54 7.17 -15.30
N ALA A 8 -9.46 6.38 -15.22
CA ALA A 8 -8.41 6.58 -14.22
C ALA A 8 -7.10 5.93 -14.67
N ALA A 9 -6.00 6.68 -14.58
CA ALA A 9 -4.66 6.16 -14.83
C ALA A 9 -4.14 5.47 -13.56
N TYR A 10 -4.21 4.14 -13.53
CA TYR A 10 -3.61 3.32 -12.47
C TYR A 10 -2.10 3.19 -12.68
N ARG A 11 -1.32 3.33 -11.61
CA ARG A 11 0.13 3.18 -11.60
C ARG A 11 0.58 2.39 -10.38
N ILE A 12 1.78 1.83 -10.48
CA ILE A 12 2.48 1.24 -9.35
C ILE A 12 3.21 2.38 -8.63
N GLU A 13 2.94 2.54 -7.34
CA GLU A 13 3.52 3.58 -6.50
C GLU A 13 4.08 2.97 -5.21
N GLU A 14 5.14 3.60 -4.68
CA GLU A 14 5.67 3.28 -3.37
C GLU A 14 5.16 4.26 -2.32
N VAL A 15 4.76 3.73 -1.17
CA VAL A 15 4.33 4.50 0.00
C VAL A 15 5.02 3.95 1.24
N THR A 16 5.87 4.76 1.86
CA THR A 16 6.51 4.40 3.13
C THR A 16 5.66 4.88 4.30
N ILE A 17 5.39 3.96 5.22
CA ILE A 17 4.70 4.24 6.48
C ILE A 17 5.66 5.05 7.36
N LYS A 18 5.33 6.31 7.63
CA LYS A 18 6.08 7.22 8.52
C LYS A 18 5.42 7.35 9.88
N ASP A 19 4.10 7.29 9.91
CA ASP A 19 3.31 7.18 11.13
C ASP A 19 2.29 6.06 10.92
N SER A 20 2.24 5.12 11.85
CA SER A 20 1.26 4.04 11.80
C SER A 20 0.00 4.32 12.61
N GLY A 21 0.05 5.27 13.56
CA GLY A 21 -0.98 5.46 14.59
C GLY A 21 -1.54 4.12 15.12
N ASP A 22 -2.80 4.14 15.56
CA ASP A 22 -3.63 2.95 15.77
C ASP A 22 -4.32 2.45 14.48
N LYS A 23 -4.11 3.15 13.36
CA LYS A 23 -4.98 3.05 12.17
C LYS A 23 -4.53 2.00 11.16
N LEU A 24 -3.27 1.57 11.24
CA LEU A 24 -2.71 0.65 10.26
C LEU A 24 -3.14 -0.80 10.49
N GLY A 25 -3.70 -1.13 11.66
CA GLY A 25 -3.76 -2.52 12.10
C GLY A 25 -2.34 -3.10 12.28
N ALA A 26 -2.18 -4.09 13.16
CA ALA A 26 -0.86 -4.69 13.37
C ALA A 26 -0.34 -5.45 12.12
N THR A 27 -1.23 -5.75 11.16
CA THR A 27 -0.94 -6.55 9.97
C THR A 27 -1.60 -5.96 8.72
N LEU A 28 -1.16 -6.39 7.54
CA LEU A 28 -1.73 -6.00 6.24
C LEU A 28 -3.23 -6.28 6.14
N GLY A 29 -3.69 -7.44 6.64
CA GLY A 29 -5.10 -7.78 6.72
C GLY A 29 -5.87 -6.90 7.71
N GLY A 30 -5.23 -6.54 8.83
CA GLY A 30 -5.78 -5.57 9.78
C GLY A 30 -5.93 -4.17 9.18
N ALA A 31 -5.00 -3.77 8.30
CA ALA A 31 -5.00 -2.48 7.63
C ALA A 31 -6.17 -2.28 6.67
N ARG A 32 -6.68 -3.38 6.09
CA ARG A 32 -7.79 -3.40 5.12
C ARG A 32 -7.57 -2.43 3.96
N ILE A 33 -6.38 -2.46 3.36
CA ILE A 33 -5.97 -1.49 2.33
C ILE A 33 -6.89 -1.53 1.12
N HIS A 34 -7.28 -2.74 0.71
CA HIS A 34 -8.18 -2.95 -0.42
C HIS A 34 -9.55 -2.35 -0.14
N GLU A 35 -10.15 -2.64 1.02
CA GLU A 35 -11.49 -2.18 1.36
C GLU A 35 -11.54 -0.68 1.66
N ARG A 36 -10.50 -0.13 2.29
CA ARG A 36 -10.48 1.29 2.71
C ARG A 36 -10.05 2.24 1.60
N PHE A 37 -9.13 1.82 0.73
CA PHE A 37 -8.52 2.70 -0.27
C PHE A 37 -8.74 2.22 -1.71
N GLY A 38 -9.31 1.02 -1.92
CA GLY A 38 -9.54 0.46 -3.24
C GLY A 38 -8.26 0.07 -3.99
N MET A 39 -7.18 -0.20 -3.26
CA MET A 39 -5.85 -0.47 -3.84
C MET A 39 -5.38 -1.90 -3.52
N ASN A 40 -4.56 -2.44 -4.41
CA ASN A 40 -3.91 -3.73 -4.20
C ASN A 40 -2.46 -3.52 -3.78
N VAL A 41 -2.03 -4.22 -2.73
CA VAL A 41 -0.64 -4.29 -2.31
C VAL A 41 0.04 -5.41 -3.11
N LEU A 42 1.03 -5.03 -3.91
CA LEU A 42 1.79 -5.96 -4.76
C LEU A 42 3.02 -6.50 -4.02
N ALA A 43 3.64 -5.66 -3.19
CA ALA A 43 4.79 -6.03 -2.38
C ALA A 43 4.91 -5.12 -1.15
N LEU A 44 5.69 -5.57 -0.17
CA LEU A 44 6.14 -4.75 0.94
C LEU A 44 7.63 -4.97 1.21
N ARG A 45 8.26 -3.97 1.83
CA ARG A 45 9.67 -4.02 2.24
C ARG A 45 9.84 -3.31 3.57
N GLU A 46 10.47 -3.95 4.55
CA GLU A 46 10.85 -3.31 5.79
C GLU A 46 12.29 -2.80 5.72
N GLY A 47 12.48 -1.47 5.64
CA GLY A 47 13.80 -0.85 5.55
C GLY A 47 14.62 -1.33 4.35
N SER A 48 15.80 -1.89 4.61
CA SER A 48 16.75 -2.38 3.60
C SER A 48 16.62 -3.88 3.29
N LYS A 49 15.57 -4.55 3.76
CA LYS A 49 15.33 -5.97 3.47
C LYS A 49 14.90 -6.17 2.01
N ASP A 50 14.85 -7.43 1.57
CA ASP A 50 14.26 -7.79 0.29
C ASP A 50 12.75 -7.54 0.27
N TYR A 51 12.20 -7.38 -0.94
CA TYR A 51 10.75 -7.26 -1.13
C TYR A 51 10.07 -8.61 -0.90
N ILE A 52 8.97 -8.56 -0.14
CA ILE A 52 8.01 -9.65 -0.03
C ILE A 52 6.92 -9.39 -1.07
N TYR A 53 6.89 -10.19 -2.14
CA TYR A 53 5.89 -10.10 -3.20
C TYR A 53 4.62 -10.87 -2.83
N ASN A 54 3.46 -10.34 -3.21
CA ASN A 54 2.15 -10.90 -2.87
C ASN A 54 2.02 -11.20 -1.37
N PRO A 55 2.23 -10.20 -0.49
CA PRO A 55 2.23 -10.40 0.94
C PRO A 55 0.90 -10.97 1.45
N GLY A 56 0.98 -11.86 2.43
CA GLY A 56 -0.20 -12.41 3.10
C GLY A 56 -0.87 -11.41 4.05
N PRO A 57 -2.09 -11.70 4.52
CA PRO A 57 -2.81 -10.83 5.46
C PRO A 57 -2.14 -10.74 6.85
N ASP A 58 -1.30 -11.71 7.20
CA ASP A 58 -0.60 -11.78 8.49
C ASP A 58 0.70 -10.98 8.52
N GLU A 59 1.12 -10.42 7.38
CA GLU A 59 2.35 -9.63 7.30
C GLU A 59 2.25 -8.37 8.15
N LYS A 60 3.25 -8.17 9.02
CA LYS A 60 3.27 -7.04 9.94
C LYS A 60 3.60 -5.76 9.20
N LEU A 61 2.89 -4.70 9.54
CA LEU A 61 3.19 -3.36 9.04
C LEU A 61 3.78 -2.52 10.17
N THR A 62 5.01 -2.08 9.98
CA THR A 62 5.77 -1.28 10.94
C THR A 62 6.14 0.07 10.34
N VAL A 63 6.41 1.07 11.17
CA VAL A 63 6.99 2.34 10.71
C VAL A 63 8.32 2.04 9.99
N GLY A 64 8.49 2.63 8.80
CA GLY A 64 9.59 2.35 7.89
C GLY A 64 9.31 1.24 6.87
N THR A 65 8.16 0.57 6.94
CA THR A 65 7.72 -0.35 5.89
C THR A 65 7.29 0.43 4.64
N THR A 66 7.84 0.08 3.49
CA THR A 66 7.45 0.57 2.17
C THR A 66 6.46 -0.41 1.55
N LEU A 67 5.28 0.09 1.21
CA LEU A 67 4.26 -0.63 0.45
C LEU A 67 4.37 -0.29 -1.03
N VAL A 68 4.32 -1.32 -1.88
CA VAL A 68 4.20 -1.18 -3.34
C VAL A 68 2.74 -1.43 -3.69
N VAL A 69 2.04 -0.41 -4.17
CA VAL A 69 0.59 -0.47 -4.43
C VAL A 69 0.25 -0.17 -5.88
N LEU A 70 -0.80 -0.82 -6.38
CA LEU A 70 -1.44 -0.45 -7.64
C LEU A 70 -2.70 0.37 -7.33
N GLY A 71 -2.72 1.62 -7.80
CA GLY A 71 -3.82 2.55 -7.55
C GLY A 71 -3.81 3.76 -8.49
N SER A 72 -4.90 4.52 -8.46
CA SER A 72 -4.94 5.86 -9.05
C SER A 72 -4.18 6.87 -8.17
N ALA A 73 -3.84 8.03 -8.73
CA ALA A 73 -3.18 9.09 -7.98
C ALA A 73 -4.00 9.57 -6.75
N GLU A 74 -5.33 9.58 -6.86
CA GLU A 74 -6.23 9.98 -5.77
C GLU A 74 -6.23 8.96 -4.63
N GLN A 75 -6.24 7.66 -4.96
CA GLN A 75 -6.20 6.59 -3.97
C GLN A 75 -4.86 6.60 -3.22
N VAL A 76 -3.75 6.77 -3.94
CA VAL A 76 -2.40 6.85 -3.36
C VAL A 76 -2.27 8.09 -2.46
N ALA A 77 -2.84 9.23 -2.88
CA ALA A 77 -2.88 10.43 -2.04
C ALA A 77 -3.69 10.22 -0.75
N SER A 78 -4.82 9.49 -0.81
CA SER A 78 -5.59 9.15 0.37
C SER A 78 -4.83 8.23 1.33
N LEU A 79 -4.08 7.26 0.80
CA LEU A 79 -3.23 6.39 1.62
C LEU A 79 -2.09 7.18 2.28
N ARG A 80 -1.42 8.05 1.52
CA ARG A 80 -0.35 8.91 2.05
C ARG A 80 -0.85 9.80 3.19
N LYS A 81 -2.08 10.33 3.13
CA LYS A 81 -2.64 11.12 4.25
C LYS A 81 -2.81 10.34 5.54
N GLU A 82 -3.01 9.02 5.46
CA GLU A 82 -3.20 8.16 6.63
C GLU A 82 -1.90 7.49 7.11
N MET A 83 -0.84 7.48 6.29
CA MET A 83 0.39 6.74 6.55
C MET A 83 1.69 7.58 6.53
N ALA A 84 1.66 8.83 6.05
CA ALA A 84 2.82 9.70 5.91
C ALA A 84 2.96 10.73 7.04
#